data_AF-A0A2E6J8H8-F1
#
_entry.id   AF-A0A2E6J8H8-F1
#
_cell.length_a   1.000
_cell.length_b   1.000
_cell.length_c   1.000
_cell.angle_alpha   90.00
_cell.angle_beta   90.00
_cell.angle_gamma   90.00
#
_symmetry.space_group_name_H-M   'P 1'
#
loop_
_entity.id
_entity.type
_entity.pdbx_description
1 polymer ?
#
loop_
_entity_poly.entity_id
_entity_poly.type
_entity_poly.pdbx_seq_one_letter_code
_entity_poly.pdbx_strand_id
1 'polypeptide(L)'
;MSDQKQIQMTENVAVDEAKPKLKKPRLYRVILVNDDYTPMEFVVFVLQHVFRKSREEAVQIMLNVHMKGTGVCGVFTAEIAETKVRQVLNLSRDNEHPLQCTMEPE
;
A
#
# COMPACT_ATOMS: atom_id res chain seq x y z
N MET A 1 0.64 72.04 29.01
CA MET A 1 0.12 71.69 27.67
C MET A 1 1.29 71.94 26.73
N SER A 2 1.93 70.96 26.09
CA SER A 2 1.36 69.76 25.48
C SER A 2 2.43 68.68 25.30
N ASP A 3 2.04 67.46 25.69
CA ASP A 3 2.37 66.15 25.14
C ASP A 3 3.65 65.97 24.30
N GLN A 4 4.69 65.39 24.93
CA GLN A 4 5.66 64.56 24.21
C GLN A 4 5.23 63.10 24.32
N LYS A 5 4.67 62.62 23.20
CA LYS A 5 4.12 61.28 23.01
C LYS A 5 5.25 60.23 23.13
N GLN A 6 5.15 59.40 24.16
CA GLN A 6 6.02 58.26 24.42
C GLN A 6 5.95 57.29 23.23
N ILE A 7 7.11 57.01 22.60
CA ILE A 7 7.23 56.05 21.52
C ILE A 7 7.04 54.65 22.12
N GLN A 8 5.86 54.05 21.90
CA GLN A 8 5.62 52.64 22.21
C GLN A 8 6.45 51.78 21.25
N MET A 9 7.45 51.09 21.80
CA MET A 9 8.13 49.99 21.13
C MET A 9 7.11 48.89 20.88
N THR A 10 6.69 48.73 19.62
CA THR A 10 5.97 47.53 19.19
C THR A 10 6.94 46.36 19.18
N GLU A 11 6.77 45.43 20.11
CA GLU A 11 7.44 44.14 20.12
C GLU A 11 7.16 43.42 18.80
N ASN A 12 8.22 43.20 18.00
CA ASN A 12 8.18 42.28 16.87
C ASN A 12 8.02 40.86 17.43
N VAL A 13 6.79 40.36 17.48
CA VAL A 13 6.52 38.95 17.71
C VAL A 13 6.89 38.21 16.43
N ALA A 14 8.11 37.66 16.40
CA ALA A 14 8.51 36.71 15.37
C ALA A 14 7.64 35.44 15.54
N VAL A 15 6.77 35.19 14.57
CA VAL A 15 6.01 33.94 14.48
C VAL A 15 6.91 32.93 13.77
N ASP A 16 7.49 32.00 14.53
CA ASP A 16 8.19 30.86 13.95
C ASP A 16 7.19 30.00 13.18
N GLU A 17 7.35 29.90 11.86
CA GLU A 17 6.58 28.98 11.02
C GLU A 17 6.87 27.54 11.47
N ALA A 18 5.88 26.89 12.08
CA ALA A 18 6.01 25.50 12.48
C ALA A 18 6.25 24.62 11.23
N LYS A 19 7.38 23.91 11.20
CA LYS A 19 7.70 22.96 10.12
C LYS A 19 6.53 22.01 9.89
N PRO A 20 6.04 21.84 8.65
CA PRO A 20 4.89 20.98 8.38
C PRO A 20 5.17 19.55 8.87
N LYS A 21 4.30 19.03 9.75
CA LYS A 21 4.40 17.65 10.24
C LYS A 21 4.07 16.70 9.10
N LEU A 22 5.08 16.02 8.57
CA LEU A 22 4.91 14.95 7.58
C LEU A 22 4.09 13.81 8.21
N LYS A 23 2.88 13.56 7.68
CA LYS A 23 2.09 12.38 8.06
C LYS A 23 2.71 11.14 7.41
N LYS A 24 2.93 10.09 8.20
CA LYS A 24 3.35 8.79 7.66
C LYS A 24 2.27 8.26 6.71
N PRO A 25 2.64 7.70 5.54
CA PRO A 25 1.66 7.15 4.61
C PRO A 25 0.95 5.95 5.23
N ARG A 26 -0.33 5.77 4.89
CA ARG A 26 -1.11 4.60 5.32
C ARG A 26 -0.62 3.38 4.54
N LEU A 27 -0.41 2.28 5.26
CA LEU A 27 0.00 1.00 4.72
C LEU A 27 -1.22 0.10 4.49
N TYR A 28 -1.11 -0.75 3.47
CA TYR A 28 -2.15 -1.66 3.03
C TYR A 28 -1.53 -3.04 2.75
N ARG A 29 -2.21 -4.08 3.20
CA ARG A 29 -1.90 -5.48 2.87
C ARG A 29 -2.58 -5.83 1.56
N VAL A 30 -1.82 -6.38 0.60
CA VAL A 30 -2.37 -6.94 -0.65
C VAL A 30 -2.56 -8.44 -0.49
N ILE A 31 -3.74 -8.93 -0.82
CA ILE A 31 -4.23 -10.26 -0.46
C ILE A 31 -4.75 -10.97 -1.71
N LEU A 32 -4.32 -12.22 -1.90
CA LEU A 32 -4.95 -13.15 -2.85
C LEU A 32 -6.01 -13.97 -2.13
N VAL A 33 -7.08 -14.29 -2.85
CA VAL A 33 -8.18 -15.14 -2.38
C VAL A 33 -8.17 -16.43 -3.19
N ASN A 34 -8.38 -17.56 -2.50
CA ASN A 34 -8.43 -18.88 -3.11
C ASN A 34 -9.69 -19.05 -3.98
N ASP A 35 -9.54 -19.84 -5.03
CA ASP A 35 -10.60 -20.31 -5.89
C ASP A 35 -10.23 -21.69 -6.45
N ASP A 36 -11.19 -22.40 -7.04
CA ASP A 36 -11.00 -23.80 -7.48
C ASP A 36 -10.51 -23.93 -8.94
N TYR A 37 -10.27 -22.83 -9.65
CA TYR A 37 -10.01 -22.85 -11.10
C TYR A 37 -8.64 -22.27 -11.50
N THR A 38 -8.08 -21.38 -10.70
CA THR A 38 -6.77 -20.78 -10.98
C THR A 38 -5.66 -21.80 -10.73
N PRO A 39 -4.80 -22.11 -11.72
CA PRO A 39 -3.69 -23.04 -11.54
C PRO A 39 -2.68 -22.57 -10.48
N MET A 40 -2.17 -23.49 -9.67
CA MET A 40 -1.16 -23.18 -8.64
C MET A 40 0.10 -22.50 -9.22
N GLU A 41 0.59 -22.98 -10.36
CA GLU A 41 1.75 -22.38 -11.04
C GLU A 41 1.47 -20.95 -11.53
N PHE A 42 0.21 -20.63 -11.88
CA PHE A 42 -0.15 -19.25 -12.22
C PHE A 42 -0.08 -18.33 -10.99
N VAL A 43 -0.54 -18.80 -9.83
CA VAL A 43 -0.41 -18.05 -8.58
C VAL A 43 1.06 -17.81 -8.23
N VAL A 44 1.93 -18.82 -8.37
CA VAL A 44 3.38 -18.68 -8.18
C VAL A 44 3.96 -17.66 -9.17
N PHE A 45 3.59 -17.73 -10.45
CA PHE A 45 3.99 -16.77 -11.48
C PHE A 45 3.62 -15.34 -11.08
N VAL A 46 2.37 -15.10 -10.65
CA VAL A 46 1.90 -13.78 -10.20
C VAL A 46 2.74 -13.26 -9.02
N LEU A 47 3.01 -14.10 -8.03
CA LEU A 47 3.80 -13.75 -6.85
C LEU A 47 5.25 -13.36 -7.22
N GLN A 48 5.85 -14.06 -8.18
CA GLN A 48 7.20 -13.72 -8.67
C GLN A 48 7.21 -12.44 -9.52
N HIS A 49 6.25 -12.27 -10.43
CA HIS A 49 6.28 -11.19 -11.41
C HIS A 49 5.78 -9.86 -10.84
N VAL A 50 4.69 -9.87 -10.08
CA VAL A 50 4.07 -8.67 -9.51
C VAL A 50 4.70 -8.31 -8.17
N PHE A 51 4.95 -9.30 -7.31
CA PHE A 51 5.41 -9.06 -5.93
C PHE A 51 6.90 -9.29 -5.71
N ARG A 52 7.62 -9.72 -6.76
CA ARG A 52 9.09 -9.96 -6.71
C ARG A 52 9.49 -10.96 -5.62
N LYS A 53 8.60 -11.92 -5.33
CA LYS A 53 8.89 -13.01 -4.41
C LYS A 53 9.90 -13.98 -5.02
N SER A 54 10.75 -14.57 -4.17
CA SER A 54 11.52 -15.74 -4.59
C SER A 54 10.55 -16.88 -4.94
N ARG A 55 11.02 -17.90 -5.67
CA ARG A 55 10.17 -19.05 -6.00
C ARG A 55 9.69 -19.75 -4.73
N GLU A 56 10.58 -19.92 -3.75
CA GLU A 56 10.31 -20.56 -2.47
C GLU A 56 9.25 -19.79 -1.68
N GLU A 57 9.41 -18.46 -1.56
CA GLU A 57 8.40 -17.61 -0.92
C GLU A 57 7.06 -17.67 -1.65
N ALA A 58 7.08 -17.63 -2.98
CA ALA A 58 5.87 -17.67 -3.80
C ALA A 58 5.11 -18.98 -3.61
N VAL A 59 5.80 -20.13 -3.59
CA VAL A 59 5.19 -21.43 -3.32
C VAL A 59 4.59 -21.47 -1.91
N GLN A 60 5.28 -20.94 -0.90
CA GLN A 60 4.75 -20.89 0.46
C GLN A 60 3.50 -20.02 0.57
N ILE A 61 3.48 -18.84 -0.06
CA ILE A 61 2.30 -17.97 -0.06
C ILE A 61 1.16 -18.65 -0.83
N MET A 62 1.43 -19.24 -1.99
CA MET A 62 0.43 -19.96 -2.80
C MET A 62 -0.22 -21.09 -1.98
N LEU A 63 0.57 -21.91 -1.31
CA LEU A 63 0.05 -22.99 -0.45
C LEU A 63 -0.80 -22.44 0.70
N ASN A 64 -0.41 -21.30 1.29
CA ASN A 64 -1.23 -20.64 2.32
C ASN A 64 -2.58 -20.17 1.76
N VAL A 65 -2.60 -19.55 0.57
CA VAL A 65 -3.85 -19.15 -0.10
C VAL A 65 -4.72 -20.38 -0.29
N HIS A 66 -4.18 -21.45 -0.88
CA HIS A 66 -4.92 -22.68 -1.16
C HIS A 66 -5.54 -23.32 0.10
N MET A 67 -4.75 -23.45 1.17
CA MET A 67 -5.20 -24.14 2.38
C MET A 67 -6.06 -23.29 3.31
N LYS A 68 -5.84 -21.96 3.34
CA LYS A 68 -6.48 -21.05 4.32
C LYS A 68 -7.51 -20.11 3.68
N GLY A 69 -7.71 -20.20 2.38
CA GLY A 69 -8.65 -19.37 1.62
C GLY A 69 -8.11 -17.99 1.24
N THR A 70 -7.09 -17.47 1.92
CA THR A 70 -6.44 -16.20 1.59
C THR A 70 -4.95 -16.19 1.93
N GLY A 71 -4.19 -15.27 1.34
CA GLY A 71 -2.77 -15.09 1.64
C GLY A 71 -2.27 -13.69 1.34
N VAL A 72 -1.46 -13.14 2.26
CA VAL A 72 -0.85 -11.82 2.12
C VAL A 72 0.37 -11.91 1.20
N CYS A 73 0.35 -11.13 0.12
CA CYS A 73 1.43 -11.07 -0.86
C CYS A 73 2.52 -10.06 -0.47
N GLY A 74 2.12 -8.99 0.22
CA GLY A 74 3.01 -7.95 0.73
C GLY A 74 2.24 -6.76 1.31
N VAL A 75 3.00 -5.83 1.90
CA VAL A 75 2.49 -4.60 2.50
C VAL A 75 3.08 -3.40 1.78
N PHE A 76 2.24 -2.46 1.37
CA PHE A 76 2.65 -1.32 0.54
C PHE A 76 1.90 -0.05 0.95
N THR A 77 2.35 1.11 0.45
CA THR A 77 1.52 2.33 0.50
C THR A 77 0.29 2.17 -0.39
N ALA A 78 -0.77 2.93 -0.12
CA ALA A 78 -2.05 2.84 -0.82
C ALA A 78 -1.92 2.79 -2.35
N GLU A 79 -1.18 3.73 -2.96
CA GLU A 79 -1.03 3.81 -4.43
C GLU A 79 -0.28 2.60 -5.02
N ILE A 80 0.75 2.10 -4.32
CA ILE A 80 1.49 0.92 -4.75
C ILE A 80 0.61 -0.33 -4.59
N ALA A 81 -0.14 -0.45 -3.49
CA ALA A 81 -1.07 -1.55 -3.26
C ALA A 81 -2.13 -1.60 -4.37
N GLU A 82 -2.77 -0.47 -4.69
CA GLU A 82 -3.78 -0.36 -5.74
C GLU A 82 -3.21 -0.76 -7.11
N THR A 83 -2.00 -0.28 -7.41
CA THR A 83 -1.32 -0.62 -8.66
C THR A 83 -1.04 -2.12 -8.75
N LYS A 84 -0.58 -2.75 -7.67
CA LYS A 84 -0.33 -4.21 -7.64
C LYS A 84 -1.62 -5.01 -7.77
N VAL A 85 -2.69 -4.62 -7.09
CA VAL A 85 -4.01 -5.25 -7.25
C VAL A 85 -4.44 -5.21 -8.71
N ARG A 86 -4.36 -4.04 -9.36
CA ARG A 86 -4.71 -3.88 -10.78
C ARG A 86 -3.85 -4.75 -11.70
N GLN A 87 -2.55 -4.85 -11.43
CA GLN A 87 -1.64 -5.72 -12.19
C GLN A 87 -2.03 -7.19 -12.10
N VAL A 88 -2.36 -7.68 -10.90
CA VAL A 88 -2.84 -9.06 -10.72
C VAL A 88 -4.13 -9.28 -11.48
N LEU A 89 -5.14 -8.42 -11.29
CA LEU A 89 -6.45 -8.59 -11.93
C LEU A 89 -6.36 -8.56 -13.47
N ASN A 90 -5.48 -7.75 -14.04
CA ASN A 90 -5.24 -7.74 -15.48
C ASN A 90 -4.59 -9.05 -15.94
N LEU A 91 -3.54 -9.52 -15.27
CA LEU A 91 -2.92 -10.81 -15.59
C LEU A 91 -3.92 -11.96 -15.48
N SER A 92 -4.74 -11.99 -14.44
CA SER A 92 -5.79 -13.01 -14.27
C SER A 92 -6.76 -13.00 -15.44
N ARG A 93 -7.24 -11.80 -15.84
CA ARG A 93 -8.16 -11.66 -16.98
C ARG A 93 -7.51 -12.10 -18.30
N ASP A 94 -6.29 -11.65 -18.56
CA ASP A 94 -5.57 -11.95 -19.81
C ASP A 94 -5.23 -13.44 -19.96
N ASN A 95 -5.20 -14.19 -18.85
CA ASN A 95 -4.96 -15.64 -18.83
C ASN A 95 -6.23 -16.45 -18.49
N GLU A 96 -7.41 -15.82 -18.52
CA GLU A 96 -8.70 -16.48 -18.30
C GLU A 96 -8.82 -17.21 -16.95
N HIS A 97 -8.26 -16.62 -15.89
CA HIS A 97 -8.33 -17.14 -14.53
C HIS A 97 -9.19 -16.24 -13.63
N PRO A 98 -10.03 -16.82 -12.74
CA PRO A 98 -10.88 -16.03 -11.84
C PRO A 98 -10.15 -15.51 -10.59
N LEU A 99 -8.81 -15.64 -10.53
CA LEU A 99 -7.99 -15.24 -9.38
C LEU A 99 -8.30 -13.82 -8.89
N GLN A 100 -8.79 -13.74 -7.65
CA GLN A 100 -9.11 -12.48 -7.01
C GLN A 100 -7.93 -11.94 -6.21
N CYS A 101 -7.80 -10.61 -6.24
CA CYS A 101 -6.80 -9.85 -5.52
C CYS A 101 -7.45 -8.60 -4.92
N THR A 102 -7.19 -8.34 -3.64
CA THR A 102 -7.74 -7.20 -2.91
C THR A 102 -6.67 -6.53 -2.05
N MET A 103 -7.00 -5.39 -1.46
CA MET A 103 -6.16 -4.73 -0.45
C MET A 103 -7.00 -4.23 0.73
N GLU A 104 -6.42 -4.28 1.92
CA GLU A 104 -7.05 -3.76 3.15
C GLU A 104 -6.03 -2.94 3.95
N PRO A 105 -6.46 -1.96 4.76
CA PRO A 105 -5.58 -1.26 5.68
C PRO A 105 -4.81 -2.25 6.57
N GLU A 106 -3.52 -1.97 6.78
CA GLU A 106 -2.70 -2.75 7.73
C GLU A 106 -3.15 -2.54 9.18
#